data_AF-B8HM67-F1
#
_entry.id   AF-B8HM67-F1
#
_cell.length_a   1.000
_cell.length_b   1.000
_cell.length_c   1.000
_cell.angle_alpha   90.00
_cell.angle_beta   90.00
_cell.angle_gamma   90.00
#
_symmetry.space_group_name_H-M   'P 1'
#
loop_
_entity.id
_entity.type
_entity.pdbx_description
1 polymer ?
#
loop_
_entity_poly.entity_id
_entity_poly.type
_entity_poly.pdbx_seq_one_letter_code
_entity_poly.pdbx_strand_id
1 'polypeptide(L)'
;MPDGDKIHNHMLFQVGTLQRLLNSSDNPDDKWKAVTQEFYQLEDIVDSCYITEGLSPVQMRNHLLLLYHNYISEWKAVGSQIKPGLINDCSSQLASHCLSTSG
;
A
#
# COMPACT_ATOMS: atom_id res chain seq x y z
N MET A 1 5.79 7.97 20.72
CA MET A 1 5.23 8.14 19.35
C MET A 1 5.48 6.86 18.59
N PRO A 2 4.50 6.32 17.84
CA PRO A 2 4.79 5.28 16.86
C PRO A 2 5.74 5.88 15.82
N ASP A 3 6.77 5.12 15.50
CA ASP A 3 7.90 5.53 14.67
C ASP A 3 7.42 5.69 13.22
N GLY A 4 7.14 6.93 12.80
CA GLY A 4 6.55 7.23 11.48
C GLY A 4 7.37 6.66 10.32
N ASP A 5 8.69 6.58 10.50
CA ASP A 5 9.61 5.96 9.55
C ASP A 5 9.38 4.45 9.42
N LYS A 6 9.05 3.76 10.53
CA LYS A 6 8.71 2.32 10.47
C LYS A 6 7.43 2.07 9.70
N ILE A 7 6.41 2.92 9.87
CA ILE A 7 5.14 2.80 9.14
C ILE A 7 5.39 3.05 7.65
N HIS A 8 6.10 4.13 7.30
CA HIS A 8 6.43 4.44 5.91
C HIS A 8 7.20 3.30 5.23
N ASN A 9 8.25 2.78 5.87
CA ASN A 9 9.03 1.67 5.33
C ASN A 9 8.21 0.38 5.19
N HIS A 10 7.29 0.13 6.12
CA HIS A 10 6.38 -1.01 6.02
C HIS A 10 5.43 -0.88 4.83
N MET A 11 4.86 0.31 4.60
CA MET A 11 4.00 0.58 3.46
C MET A 11 4.76 0.45 2.13
N LEU A 12 5.99 0.97 2.05
CA LEU A 12 6.85 0.79 0.87
C LEU A 12 7.15 -0.67 0.59
N PHE A 13 7.42 -1.46 1.63
CA PHE A 13 7.65 -2.89 1.50
C PHE A 13 6.40 -3.61 0.95
N GLN A 14 5.23 -3.33 1.51
CA GLN A 14 3.96 -3.91 1.03
C GLN A 14 3.67 -3.54 -0.42
N VAL A 15 3.81 -2.26 -0.80
CA VAL A 15 3.61 -1.78 -2.17
C VAL A 15 4.60 -2.44 -3.13
N GLY A 16 5.86 -2.58 -2.73
CA GLY A 16 6.89 -3.27 -3.52
C GLY A 16 6.57 -4.75 -3.73
N THR A 17 6.11 -5.44 -2.68
CA THR A 17 5.67 -6.83 -2.77
C THR A 17 4.49 -6.99 -3.71
N LEU A 18 3.43 -6.19 -3.54
CA LEU A 18 2.26 -6.22 -4.43
C LEU A 18 2.63 -5.93 -5.89
N GLN A 19 3.50 -4.95 -6.13
CA GLN A 19 3.96 -4.62 -7.48
C GLN A 19 4.70 -5.80 -8.12
N ARG A 20 5.58 -6.49 -7.38
CA ARG A 20 6.29 -7.67 -7.88
C ARG A 20 5.32 -8.79 -8.24
N LEU A 21 4.31 -9.04 -7.41
CA LEU A 21 3.33 -10.11 -7.64
C LEU A 21 2.43 -9.80 -8.85
N LEU A 22 1.94 -8.57 -8.96
CA LEU A 22 1.07 -8.15 -10.07
C LEU A 22 1.78 -8.08 -11.43
N ASN A 23 3.11 -7.94 -11.43
CA ASN A 23 3.94 -7.93 -12.64
C ASN A 23 4.53 -9.31 -12.98
N SER A 24 4.12 -10.38 -12.29
CA SER A 24 4.70 -11.72 -12.48
C SER A 24 4.25 -12.43 -13.77
N SER A 25 3.10 -12.06 -14.32
CA SER A 25 2.52 -12.61 -15.55
C SER A 25 1.65 -11.54 -16.22
N ASP A 26 1.34 -11.69 -17.51
CA ASP A 26 0.32 -10.88 -18.19
C ASP A 26 -1.09 -11.48 -18.04
N ASN A 27 -1.18 -12.76 -17.68
CA ASN A 27 -2.45 -13.45 -17.50
C ASN A 27 -3.07 -13.09 -16.13
N PRO A 28 -4.34 -12.63 -16.07
CA PRO A 28 -5.02 -12.28 -14.82
C PRO A 28 -5.15 -13.43 -13.81
N ASP A 29 -5.39 -14.66 -14.25
CA ASP A 29 -5.51 -15.81 -13.35
C ASP A 29 -4.15 -16.16 -12.73
N ASP A 30 -3.06 -16.04 -13.49
CA ASP A 30 -1.70 -16.23 -12.96
C ASP A 30 -1.32 -15.11 -11.98
N LYS A 31 -1.67 -13.85 -12.28
CA LYS A 31 -1.50 -12.72 -11.35
C LYS A 31 -2.26 -12.96 -10.05
N TRP A 32 -3.52 -13.38 -10.17
CA TRP A 32 -4.36 -13.71 -9.01
C TRP A 32 -3.70 -14.79 -8.16
N LYS A 33 -3.29 -15.90 -8.78
CA LYS A 33 -2.61 -17.00 -8.11
C LYS A 33 -1.33 -16.55 -7.40
N ALA A 34 -0.51 -15.69 -8.04
CA ALA A 34 0.69 -15.16 -7.42
C ALA A 34 0.36 -14.30 -6.19
N VAL A 35 -0.69 -13.48 -6.27
CA VAL A 35 -1.17 -12.65 -5.15
C VAL A 35 -1.69 -13.52 -4.01
N THR A 36 -2.50 -14.56 -4.28
CA THR A 36 -3.10 -15.39 -3.25
C THR A 36 -2.16 -16.44 -2.66
N GLN A 37 -1.04 -16.73 -3.33
CA GLN A 37 0.07 -17.48 -2.73
C GLN A 37 0.74 -16.72 -1.59
N GLU A 38 0.82 -15.39 -1.68
CA GLU A 38 1.36 -14.53 -0.61
C GLU A 38 0.27 -14.15 0.40
N PHE A 39 -0.94 -13.84 -0.09
CA PHE A 39 -2.06 -13.34 0.70
C PHE A 39 -3.27 -14.26 0.55
N TYR A 40 -3.19 -15.45 1.14
CA TYR A 40 -4.19 -16.51 0.99
C TYR A 40 -5.61 -16.10 1.42
N GLN A 41 -5.74 -15.13 2.34
CA GLN A 41 -7.03 -14.66 2.84
C GLN A 41 -7.89 -13.99 1.75
N LEU A 42 -7.28 -13.61 0.62
CA LEU A 42 -8.01 -13.02 -0.49
C LEU A 42 -8.92 -14.02 -1.21
N GLU A 43 -8.61 -15.32 -1.17
CA GLU A 43 -9.54 -16.34 -1.67
C GLU A 43 -10.81 -16.39 -0.80
N ASP A 44 -10.65 -16.38 0.53
CA ASP A 44 -11.78 -16.35 1.47
C ASP A 44 -12.65 -15.10 1.29
N ILE A 45 -12.03 -13.95 0.98
CA ILE A 45 -12.74 -12.69 0.69
C ILE A 45 -13.55 -12.83 -0.60
N VAL A 46 -12.98 -13.41 -1.66
CA VAL A 46 -13.73 -13.64 -2.90
C VAL A 46 -14.92 -14.56 -2.64
N ASP A 47 -14.69 -15.68 -1.95
CA ASP A 47 -15.72 -16.69 -1.67
C ASP A 47 -16.86 -16.16 -0.79
N SER A 48 -16.56 -15.27 0.15
CA SER A 48 -17.55 -14.70 1.06
C SER A 48 -18.28 -13.47 0.50
N CYS A 49 -17.61 -12.68 -0.35
CA CYS A 49 -18.14 -11.37 -0.77
C CYS A 49 -18.74 -11.35 -2.18
N TYR A 50 -18.43 -12.31 -3.07
CA TYR A 50 -18.88 -12.21 -4.47
C TYR A 50 -20.40 -12.06 -4.63
N ILE A 51 -21.18 -12.78 -3.80
CA ILE A 51 -22.65 -12.71 -3.81
C ILE A 51 -23.12 -11.33 -3.36
N THR A 52 -22.55 -10.82 -2.27
CA THR A 52 -22.92 -9.54 -1.68
C THR A 52 -22.65 -8.38 -2.62
N GLU A 53 -21.53 -8.44 -3.35
CA GLU A 53 -21.14 -7.43 -4.34
C GLU A 53 -21.86 -7.62 -5.70
N GLY A 54 -22.66 -8.68 -5.86
CA GLY A 54 -23.36 -8.98 -7.12
C GLY A 54 -22.43 -9.30 -8.29
N LEU A 55 -21.23 -9.82 -8.00
CA LEU A 55 -20.20 -10.15 -8.97
C LEU A 55 -20.03 -11.67 -9.09
N SER A 56 -19.59 -12.16 -10.24
CA SER A 56 -19.01 -13.50 -10.30
C SER A 56 -17.65 -13.53 -9.59
N PRO A 57 -17.18 -14.70 -9.10
CA PRO A 57 -15.85 -14.81 -8.51
C PRO A 57 -14.74 -14.29 -9.44
N VAL A 58 -14.84 -14.54 -10.75
CA VAL A 58 -13.89 -14.03 -11.74
C VAL A 58 -13.90 -12.49 -11.80
N GLN A 59 -15.09 -11.88 -11.80
CA GLN A 59 -15.19 -10.42 -11.77
C GLN A 59 -14.65 -9.82 -10.48
N MET A 60 -14.92 -10.43 -9.33
CA MET A 60 -14.39 -9.99 -8.04
C MET A 60 -12.86 -10.02 -8.01
N ARG A 61 -12.25 -11.12 -8.48
CA ARG A 61 -10.79 -11.24 -8.62
C ARG A 61 -10.21 -10.14 -9.51
N ASN A 62 -10.80 -9.91 -10.67
CA ASN A 62 -10.37 -8.85 -11.58
C ASN A 62 -10.53 -7.45 -10.97
N HIS A 63 -11.60 -7.22 -10.22
CA HIS A 63 -11.82 -5.96 -9.51
C HIS A 63 -10.74 -5.71 -8.45
N LEU A 64 -10.41 -6.73 -7.66
CA LEU A 64 -9.35 -6.65 -6.65
C LEU A 64 -7.97 -6.43 -7.29
N LEU A 65 -7.66 -7.13 -8.38
CA LEU A 65 -6.42 -6.90 -9.14
C LEU A 65 -6.30 -5.46 -9.64
N LEU A 66 -7.40 -4.90 -10.17
CA LEU A 66 -7.44 -3.50 -10.59
C LEU A 66 -7.26 -2.54 -9.41
N LEU A 67 -7.92 -2.81 -8.29
CA LEU A 67 -7.82 -2.02 -7.07
C LEU A 67 -6.37 -1.97 -6.56
N TYR A 68 -5.68 -3.11 -6.50
CA TYR A 68 -4.27 -3.14 -6.10
C TYR A 68 -3.35 -2.44 -7.10
N HIS A 69 -3.64 -2.56 -8.39
CA HIS A 69 -2.89 -1.84 -9.41
C HIS A 69 -3.05 -0.32 -9.27
N ASN A 70 -4.27 0.15 -8.99
CA ASN A 70 -4.55 1.56 -8.74
C ASN A 70 -3.86 2.05 -7.47
N TYR A 71 -3.94 1.27 -6.39
CA TYR A 71 -3.26 1.55 -5.13
C TYR A 71 -1.74 1.75 -5.32
N ILE A 72 -1.08 0.89 -6.09
CA ILE A 72 0.36 1.05 -6.41
C ILE A 72 0.62 2.33 -7.21
N SER A 73 -0.22 2.63 -8.20
CA SER A 73 -0.09 3.85 -8.99
C SER A 73 -0.23 5.10 -8.14
N GLU A 74 -1.21 5.13 -7.23
CA GLU A 74 -1.40 6.21 -6.27
C GLU A 74 -0.19 6.34 -5.35
N TRP A 75 0.32 5.24 -4.80
CA TRP A 75 1.52 5.24 -3.95
C TRP A 75 2.77 5.76 -4.68
N LYS A 76 2.94 5.46 -5.96
CA LYS A 76 4.03 6.04 -6.76
C LYS A 76 3.86 7.55 -6.95
N ALA A 77 2.62 8.01 -7.14
CA ALA A 77 2.32 9.42 -7.29
C ALA A 77 2.53 10.21 -5.99
N VAL A 78 2.06 9.70 -4.85
CA VAL A 78 2.13 10.39 -3.55
C VAL A 78 3.44 10.12 -2.79
N GLY A 79 4.09 8.97 -3.00
CA GLY A 79 5.31 8.58 -2.29
C GLY A 79 6.46 9.55 -2.49
N SER A 80 6.52 10.21 -3.66
CA SER A 80 7.47 11.29 -3.94
C SER A 80 7.23 12.56 -3.11
N GLN A 81 6.00 12.78 -2.63
CA GLN A 81 5.57 13.94 -1.85
C GLN A 81 5.61 13.71 -0.33
N ILE A 82 5.56 12.44 0.11
CA ILE A 82 5.62 12.08 1.53
C ILE A 82 7.05 12.23 2.08
N LYS A 83 8.08 11.93 1.28
CA LYS A 83 9.49 11.98 1.71
C LYS A 83 9.96 13.39 2.13
N PRO A 84 9.60 14.49 1.42
CA PRO A 84 9.93 15.84 1.87
C PRO A 84 9.08 16.34 3.05
N GLY A 85 7.79 16.00 3.11
CA GLY A 85 6.86 16.48 4.15
C GLY A 85 7.19 15.93 5.55
N LEU A 86 7.56 14.65 5.63
CA LEU A 86 7.91 13.99 6.91
C LEU A 86 9.21 14.56 7.52
N ILE A 87 10.16 15.01 6.69
CA ILE A 87 11.43 15.60 7.12
C ILE A 87 11.24 17.07 7.55
N ASN A 88 10.30 17.78 6.95
CA ASN A 88 10.09 19.21 7.23
C ASN A 88 9.37 19.47 8.57
N ASP A 89 8.47 18.58 8.98
CA ASP A 89 7.75 18.71 10.26
C ASP A 89 8.62 18.35 11.49
N CYS A 90 9.64 17.50 11.31
CA CYS A 90 10.59 17.16 12.37
C CYS A 90 11.61 18.29 12.63
N SER A 91 12.01 19.00 11.57
CA SER A 91 12.97 20.12 11.66
C SER A 91 12.36 21.37 12.31
N SER A 92 11.05 21.58 12.11
CA SER A 92 10.33 22.76 12.59
C SER A 92 10.07 22.76 14.10
N GLN A 93 10.00 21.57 14.72
CA GLN A 93 9.80 21.44 16.17
C GLN A 93 11.11 21.49 16.98
N LEU A 94 12.25 21.12 16.38
CA LEU A 94 13.56 21.22 17.03
C LEU A 94 14.14 22.64 17.00
N ALA A 95 13.82 23.45 15.98
CA ALA A 95 14.27 24.85 15.91
C ALA A 95 13.57 25.77 16.93
N SER A 96 12.37 25.38 17.40
CA SER A 96 11.58 26.19 18.34
C SER A 96 12.01 26.03 19.81
N HIS A 97 12.75 24.97 20.14
CA HIS A 97 13.13 24.66 21.53
C HIS A 97 14.57 25.10 21.89
N CYS A 98 15.39 25.49 20.93
CA CYS A 98 16.78 25.93 21.15
C CYS A 98 16.96 27.45 21.34
N LEU A 99 15.88 28.25 21.31
CA LEU A 99 15.94 29.72 21.45
C LEU A 99 15.45 30.26 22.81
N SER A 100 15.23 29.40 23.81
CA SER A 100 14.63 29.81 25.11
C SER A 100 15.52 29.58 26.34
N THR A 101 16.86 29.58 26.21
CA THR A 101 17.76 29.68 27.38
C THR A 101 18.87 30.69 27.11
N SER A 102 18.53 31.97 27.25
CA SER A 102 19.48 33.04 27.55
C SER A 102 18.72 34.07 28.38
N GLY A 103 18.85 33.93 29.70
CA GLY A 103 18.36 34.85 30.72
C GLY A 103 19.19 34.62 31.97
#